data_AF-A0A6J6ZC37-F1
#
_entry.id   AF-A0A6J6ZC37-F1
#
_cell.length_a   1.000
_cell.length_b   1.000
_cell.length_c   1.000
_cell.angle_alpha   90.00
_cell.angle_beta   90.00
_cell.angle_gamma   90.00
#
_symmetry.space_group_name_H-M   'P 1'
#
loop_
_entity.id
_entity.type
_entity.pdbx_description
1 polymer ?
#
loop_
_entity_poly.entity_id
_entity_poly.type
_entity_poly.pdbx_seq_one_letter_code
_entity_poly.pdbx_strand_id
1 'polypeptide(L)'
;MLENVLRNVAERSAHEIAWMREETDLMIGFANEVQSTLGASTELTQALQAFGDGKSDSLHLDDVSKTYGLAGECFSVSMEKVFAASHTALHLRSREILAIRLDHENKIMGEWAFVGRG
;
A
#
# COMPACT_ATOMS: atom_id res chain seq x y z
N MET A 1 -3.95 4.27 -34.07
CA MET A 1 -2.75 3.69 -33.43
C MET A 1 -2.37 4.42 -32.15
N LEU A 2 -2.13 5.75 -32.19
CA LEU A 2 -1.82 6.54 -30.99
C LEU A 2 -2.93 6.45 -29.92
N GLU A 3 -4.18 6.49 -30.35
CA GLU A 3 -5.36 6.38 -29.45
C GLU A 3 -5.42 5.05 -28.70
N ASN A 4 -5.10 3.92 -29.35
CA ASN A 4 -5.07 2.62 -28.68
C ASN A 4 -3.96 2.55 -27.63
N VAL A 5 -2.80 3.15 -27.91
CA VAL A 5 -1.68 3.20 -26.96
C VAL A 5 -2.05 4.07 -25.75
N LEU A 6 -2.55 5.28 -25.98
CA LEU A 6 -2.96 6.18 -24.90
C LEU A 6 -4.11 5.62 -24.06
N ARG A 7 -5.07 4.93 -24.68
CA ARG A 7 -6.15 4.23 -23.98
C ARG A 7 -5.64 3.10 -23.10
N ASN A 8 -4.74 2.25 -23.61
CA ASN A 8 -4.14 1.18 -22.82
C ASN A 8 -3.33 1.73 -21.64
N VAL A 9 -2.59 2.83 -21.83
CA VAL A 9 -1.86 3.48 -20.73
C VAL A 9 -2.83 3.99 -19.67
N ALA A 10 -3.92 4.66 -20.09
CA ALA A 10 -4.93 5.15 -19.15
C ALA A 10 -5.60 4.03 -18.35
N GLU A 11 -5.95 2.90 -19.01
CA GLU A 11 -6.54 1.73 -18.33
C GLU A 11 -5.58 1.10 -17.32
N ARG A 12 -4.29 0.94 -17.69
CA ARG A 12 -3.27 0.41 -16.78
C ARG A 12 -3.05 1.32 -15.57
N SER A 13 -2.90 2.63 -15.80
CA SER A 13 -2.76 3.60 -14.69
C SER A 13 -3.99 3.60 -13.79
N ALA A 14 -5.19 3.40 -14.32
CA ALA A 14 -6.41 3.28 -13.51
C ALA A 14 -6.38 2.02 -12.62
N HIS A 15 -5.93 0.87 -13.14
CA HIS A 15 -5.78 -0.35 -12.34
C HIS A 15 -4.72 -0.21 -11.25
N GLU A 16 -3.56 0.38 -11.57
CA GLU A 16 -2.49 0.60 -10.59
C GLU A 16 -2.95 1.55 -9.46
N ILE A 17 -3.64 2.64 -9.81
CA ILE A 17 -4.24 3.55 -8.82
C ILE A 17 -5.27 2.83 -7.95
N ALA A 18 -6.10 1.95 -8.53
CA ALA A 18 -7.07 1.16 -7.78
C ALA A 18 -6.37 0.25 -6.76
N TRP A 19 -5.33 -0.48 -7.17
CA TRP A 19 -4.53 -1.31 -6.26
C TRP A 19 -3.89 -0.50 -5.15
N MET A 20 -3.31 0.67 -5.44
CA MET A 20 -2.73 1.53 -4.40
C MET A 20 -3.77 1.95 -3.35
N ARG A 21 -5.02 2.21 -3.75
CA ARG A 21 -6.11 2.54 -2.80
C ARG A 21 -6.52 1.34 -1.96
N GLU A 22 -6.71 0.18 -2.59
CA GLU A 22 -7.07 -1.06 -1.88
C GLU A 22 -6.00 -1.45 -0.85
N GLU A 23 -4.73 -1.40 -1.25
CA GLU A 23 -3.60 -1.67 -0.37
C GLU A 23 -3.46 -0.64 0.75
N THR A 24 -3.74 0.64 0.47
CA THR A 24 -3.81 1.69 1.49
C THR A 24 -4.82 1.34 2.58
N ASP A 25 -6.02 0.95 2.18
CA ASP A 25 -7.09 0.59 3.12
C ASP A 25 -6.71 -0.65 3.95
N LEU A 26 -6.05 -1.65 3.33
CA LEU A 26 -5.53 -2.82 4.05
C LEU A 26 -4.46 -2.44 5.08
N MET A 27 -3.50 -1.60 4.70
CA MET A 27 -2.40 -1.15 5.56
C MET A 27 -2.90 -0.35 6.77
N ILE A 28 -3.83 0.58 6.54
CA ILE A 28 -4.43 1.39 7.60
C ILE A 28 -5.38 0.57 8.47
N GLY A 29 -6.15 -0.35 7.89
CA GLY A 29 -6.94 -1.31 8.64
C GLY A 29 -6.08 -2.12 9.61
N PHE A 30 -4.95 -2.64 9.14
CA PHE A 30 -3.99 -3.36 9.98
C PHE A 30 -3.37 -2.48 11.07
N ALA A 31 -2.99 -1.24 10.75
CA ALA A 31 -2.44 -0.32 11.74
C ALA A 31 -3.43 -0.03 12.89
N ASN A 32 -4.71 0.16 12.56
CA ASN A 32 -5.78 0.33 13.55
C ASN A 32 -6.03 -0.97 14.35
N GLU A 33 -5.96 -2.13 13.72
CA GLU A 33 -6.06 -3.44 14.38
C GLU A 33 -4.91 -3.63 15.40
N VAL A 34 -3.68 -3.30 15.01
CA VAL A 34 -2.51 -3.35 15.88
C VAL A 34 -2.66 -2.38 17.06
N GLN A 35 -3.13 -1.16 16.82
CA GLN A 35 -3.37 -0.18 17.89
C GLN A 35 -4.44 -0.66 18.88
N SER A 36 -5.53 -1.24 18.40
CA SER A 36 -6.61 -1.73 19.26
C SER A 36 -6.22 -3.00 20.04
N THR A 37 -5.40 -3.88 19.45
CA THR A 37 -4.99 -5.15 20.05
C THR A 37 -3.80 -5.02 21.00
N LEU A 38 -2.77 -4.26 20.59
CA LEU A 38 -1.50 -4.13 21.31
C LEU A 38 -1.33 -2.76 22.01
N GLY A 39 -2.38 -1.94 21.98
CA GLY A 39 -2.41 -0.59 22.54
C GLY A 39 -1.67 0.44 21.67
N ALA A 40 -1.91 1.72 21.97
CA ALA A 40 -1.22 2.82 21.31
C ALA A 40 0.28 2.83 21.62
N SER A 41 1.10 3.21 20.64
CA SER A 41 2.47 3.70 20.85
C SER A 41 2.59 5.10 20.27
N THR A 42 3.60 5.84 20.70
CA THR A 42 3.85 7.21 20.23
C THR A 42 4.07 7.22 18.72
N GLU A 43 4.89 6.30 18.22
CA GLU A 43 5.27 6.16 16.82
C GLU A 43 4.05 5.80 15.95
N LEU A 44 3.25 4.82 16.38
CA LEU A 44 2.06 4.39 15.64
C LEU A 44 0.99 5.49 15.62
N THR A 45 0.83 6.20 16.73
CA THR A 45 -0.12 7.32 16.81
C THR A 45 0.31 8.47 15.90
N GLN A 46 1.60 8.80 15.88
CA GLN A 46 2.15 9.82 14.99
C GLN A 46 2.02 9.44 13.52
N ALA A 47 2.29 8.18 13.16
CA ALA A 47 2.14 7.69 11.79
C ALA A 47 0.68 7.77 11.33
N LEU A 48 -0.27 7.28 12.14
CA LEU A 48 -1.70 7.35 11.85
C LEU A 48 -2.20 8.80 11.75
N GLN A 49 -1.69 9.70 12.59
CA GLN A 49 -2.00 11.12 12.49
C GLN A 49 -1.44 11.73 11.20
N ALA A 50 -0.18 11.47 10.85
CA ALA A 50 0.42 11.95 9.61
C ALA A 50 -0.33 11.44 8.37
N PHE A 51 -0.81 10.20 8.40
CA PHE A 51 -1.71 9.67 7.38
C PHE A 51 -3.04 10.43 7.34
N GLY A 52 -3.70 10.64 8.48
CA GLY A 52 -4.96 11.39 8.56
C GLY A 52 -4.85 12.82 8.03
N ASP A 53 -3.76 13.52 8.38
CA ASP A 53 -3.50 14.90 7.96
C ASP A 53 -3.06 15.00 6.48
N GLY A 54 -2.42 13.95 5.98
CA GLY A 54 -1.82 13.91 4.65
C GLY A 54 -2.62 13.17 3.57
N LYS A 55 -3.69 12.45 3.95
CA LYS A 55 -4.55 11.69 3.03
C LYS A 55 -5.25 12.65 2.06
N SER A 56 -5.29 12.26 0.79
CA SER A 56 -6.06 12.93 -0.25
C SER A 56 -7.02 11.94 -0.92
N ASP A 57 -8.21 12.39 -1.28
CA ASP A 57 -9.17 11.61 -2.08
C ASP A 57 -8.97 11.81 -3.60
N SER A 58 -8.03 12.68 -3.98
CA SER A 58 -7.61 12.96 -5.35
C SER A 58 -7.16 11.70 -6.09
N LEU A 59 -7.37 11.69 -7.41
CA LEU A 59 -6.86 10.66 -8.32
C LEU A 59 -5.59 11.09 -9.06
N HIS A 60 -5.05 12.27 -8.75
CA HIS A 60 -3.74 12.66 -9.27
C HIS A 60 -2.67 11.73 -8.71
N LEU A 61 -1.83 11.18 -9.59
CA LEU A 61 -0.85 10.15 -9.24
C LEU A 61 0.07 10.59 -8.08
N ASP A 62 0.46 11.86 -8.04
CA ASP A 62 1.31 12.39 -6.97
C ASP A 62 0.60 12.32 -5.59
N ASP A 63 -0.68 12.65 -5.55
CA ASP A 63 -1.50 12.58 -4.33
C ASP A 63 -1.74 11.13 -3.90
N VAL A 64 -2.00 10.24 -4.85
CA VAL A 64 -2.19 8.81 -4.61
C VAL A 64 -0.89 8.21 -4.07
N SER A 65 0.25 8.53 -4.69
CA SER A 65 1.57 8.05 -4.27
C SER A 65 1.96 8.55 -2.89
N LYS A 66 1.68 9.83 -2.59
CA LYS A 66 1.91 10.40 -1.27
C LYS A 66 1.05 9.71 -0.21
N THR A 67 -0.24 9.52 -0.48
CA THR A 67 -1.17 8.85 0.45
C THR A 67 -0.74 7.40 0.68
N TYR A 68 -0.36 6.69 -0.37
CA TYR A 68 0.14 5.32 -0.30
C TYR A 68 1.43 5.21 0.52
N GLY A 69 2.35 6.16 0.35
CA GLY A 69 3.59 6.23 1.14
C GLY A 69 3.32 6.41 2.63
N LEU A 70 2.39 7.29 3.00
CA LEU A 70 1.98 7.49 4.41
C LEU A 70 1.34 6.22 5.00
N ALA A 71 0.55 5.50 4.21
CA ALA A 71 -0.02 4.22 4.63
C ALA A 71 1.06 3.13 4.80
N GLY A 72 2.06 3.11 3.92
CA GLY A 72 3.24 2.26 4.03
C GLY A 72 4.02 2.49 5.32
N GLU A 73 4.19 3.75 5.72
CA GLU A 73 4.81 4.11 7.00
C GLU A 73 4.01 3.57 8.20
N CYS A 74 2.68 3.78 8.19
CA CYS A 74 1.80 3.23 9.23
C CYS A 74 1.94 1.70 9.34
N PHE A 75 2.02 1.02 8.19
CA PHE A 75 2.19 -0.43 8.13
C PHE A 75 3.56 -0.87 8.68
N SER A 76 4.64 -0.17 8.31
CA SER A 76 6.00 -0.45 8.79
C SER A 76 6.09 -0.37 10.31
N VAL A 77 5.65 0.75 10.89
CA VAL A 77 5.64 0.97 12.35
C VAL A 77 4.78 -0.07 13.06
N SER A 78 3.64 -0.45 12.46
CA SER A 78 2.77 -1.49 12.99
C SER A 78 3.45 -2.85 13.03
N MET A 79 4.19 -3.23 11.98
CA MET A 79 4.95 -4.47 11.95
C MET A 79 6.03 -4.50 13.01
N GLU A 80 6.81 -3.42 13.18
CA GLU A 80 7.84 -3.33 14.22
C GLU A 80 7.26 -3.58 15.61
N LYS A 81 6.11 -2.97 15.91
CA LYS A 81 5.40 -3.17 17.17
C LYS A 81 4.93 -4.62 17.34
N VAL A 82 4.38 -5.22 16.29
CA VAL A 82 3.95 -6.64 16.30
C VAL A 82 5.13 -7.58 16.54
N PHE A 83 6.28 -7.32 15.93
CA PHE A 83 7.52 -8.07 16.15
C PHE A 83 8.00 -7.92 17.60
N ALA A 84 8.05 -6.71 18.14
CA ALA A 84 8.44 -6.47 19.52
C ALA A 84 7.52 -7.17 20.54
N ALA A 85 6.22 -7.24 20.24
CA ALA A 85 5.23 -7.95 21.06
C ALA A 85 5.24 -9.48 20.84
N SER A 86 5.99 -9.99 19.85
CA SER A 86 5.98 -11.41 19.44
C SER A 86 4.56 -11.96 19.19
N HIS A 87 3.68 -11.11 18.64
CA HIS A 87 2.26 -11.45 18.50
C HIS A 87 1.97 -12.21 17.19
N THR A 88 1.96 -13.54 17.26
CA THR A 88 1.91 -14.46 16.10
C THR A 88 0.76 -14.20 15.12
N ALA A 89 -0.47 -13.96 15.59
CA ALA A 89 -1.61 -13.79 14.69
C ALA A 89 -1.49 -12.54 13.81
N LEU A 90 -1.12 -11.41 14.41
CA LEU A 90 -0.86 -10.15 13.70
C LEU A 90 0.37 -10.25 12.79
N HIS A 91 1.37 -11.04 13.16
CA HIS A 91 2.51 -11.32 12.30
C HIS A 91 2.12 -12.13 11.05
N LEU A 92 1.26 -13.14 11.19
CA LEU A 92 0.72 -13.87 10.03
C LEU A 92 -0.15 -12.95 9.16
N ARG A 93 -0.95 -12.09 9.78
CA ARG A 93 -1.78 -11.11 9.08
C ARG A 93 -0.96 -10.10 8.28
N SER A 94 0.15 -9.59 8.83
CA SER A 94 1.03 -8.69 8.07
C SER A 94 1.67 -9.38 6.86
N ARG A 95 2.00 -10.67 6.98
CA ARG A 95 2.50 -11.47 5.85
C ARG A 95 1.48 -11.66 4.74
N GLU A 96 0.19 -11.83 5.08
CA GLU A 96 -0.88 -11.89 4.08
C GLU A 96 -0.98 -10.59 3.28
N ILE A 97 -0.87 -9.43 3.96
CA ILE A 97 -0.88 -8.13 3.31
C ILE A 97 0.34 -7.98 2.39
N LEU A 98 1.54 -8.37 2.83
CA LEU A 98 2.74 -8.37 1.98
C LEU A 98 2.58 -9.29 0.76
N ALA A 99 1.93 -10.44 0.90
CA ALA A 99 1.69 -11.35 -0.22
C ALA A 99 0.76 -10.75 -1.28
N ILE A 100 -0.27 -10.00 -0.88
CA ILE A 100 -1.15 -9.27 -1.80
C ILE A 100 -0.36 -8.23 -2.60
N ARG A 101 0.44 -7.42 -1.90
CA ARG A 101 1.27 -6.38 -2.53
C ARG A 101 2.27 -6.97 -3.52
N LEU A 102 2.88 -8.09 -3.15
CA LEU A 102 3.81 -8.81 -4.01
C LEU A 102 3.11 -9.40 -5.25
N ASP A 103 1.89 -9.90 -5.13
CA ASP A 103 1.09 -10.37 -6.29
C ASP A 103 0.79 -9.23 -7.27
N HIS A 104 0.39 -8.05 -6.75
CA HIS A 104 0.19 -6.86 -7.59
C HIS A 104 1.49 -6.41 -8.27
N GLU A 105 2.61 -6.37 -7.54
CA GLU A 105 3.93 -6.04 -8.10
C GLU A 105 4.34 -7.01 -9.21
N ASN A 106 4.14 -8.32 -9.02
CA ASN A 106 4.42 -9.33 -10.03
C ASN A 106 3.55 -9.19 -11.28
N LYS A 107 2.28 -8.79 -11.14
CA LYS A 107 1.40 -8.51 -12.28
C LYS A 107 1.90 -7.32 -13.08
N ILE A 108 2.32 -6.25 -12.40
CA ILE A 108 2.91 -5.07 -13.08
C ILE A 108 4.19 -5.48 -13.82
N MET A 109 5.12 -6.17 -13.15
CA MET A 109 6.39 -6.60 -13.75
C MET A 109 6.21 -7.60 -14.91
N GLY A 110 5.26 -8.53 -14.80
CA GLY A 110 4.96 -9.53 -15.83
C GLY A 110 4.46 -8.92 -17.14
N GLU A 111 3.86 -7.72 -17.10
CA GLU A 111 3.44 -6.97 -18.28
C GLU A 111 4.59 -6.22 -18.97
N TRP A 112 5.76 -6.10 -18.34
CA TRP A 112 6.95 -5.52 -18.93
C TRP A 112 7.70 -6.60 -19.73
N ALA A 113 7.10 -7.06 -20.83
CA ALA A 113 7.88 -7.74 -21.85
C ALA A 113 8.87 -6.72 -22.42
N PHE A 114 10.17 -6.90 -22.13
CA PHE A 114 11.24 -6.18 -22.82
C PHE A 114 11.12 -6.48 -24.32
N VAL A 115 10.42 -5.64 -25.07
CA VAL A 115 10.45 -5.63 -26.53
C VAL A 115 11.74 -4.95 -26.98
N GLY A 116 12.87 -5.58 -26.64
CA GLY A 116 14.12 -5.41 -27.36
C GLY A 116 14.18 -6.48 -28.44
N ARG A 117 14.29 -6.07 -29.71
CA ARG A 117 14.76 -6.99 -30.75
C ARG A 117 16.24 -7.24 -30.49
N GLY A 118 16.55 -8.38 -29.87
CA GLY A 118 17.90 -8.92 -29.73
C GLY A 118 17.84 -10.42 -29.91
#